data_AF-A0A560HME3-F1
#
_entry.id   AF-A0A560HME3-F1
#
_cell.length_a   1.000
_cell.length_b   1.000
_cell.length_c   1.000
_cell.angle_alpha   90.00
_cell.angle_beta   90.00
_cell.angle_gamma   90.00
#
_symmetry.space_group_name_H-M   'P 1'
#
loop_
_entity.id
_entity.type
_entity.pdbx_description
1 polymer ?
#
loop_
_entity_poly.entity_id
_entity_poly.type
_entity_poly.pdbx_seq_one_letter_code
_entity_poly.pdbx_strand_id
1 'polypeptide(L)'
;MVATIEHEFDLVAKLNYAPYFLTVHDIVQFARSRGILCQGRGSAANSAICYCLGITSVDPTKHDLLFERFVSAARDEPPDIDVDFEHERREEVIQYIYQRYGRERAGLAATVITYRSKLAIREVGKVLGLTPDTIGALSKATWGRGNGLGCQSAPNIDPA
;
A
#
# COMPACT_ATOMS: atom_id res chain seq x y z
N MET A 1 24.57 9.55 -13.29
CA MET A 1 24.03 8.34 -12.65
C MET A 1 24.83 7.94 -11.41
N VAL A 2 26.16 7.83 -11.46
CA VAL A 2 26.98 7.47 -10.26
C VAL A 2 26.76 8.43 -9.08
N ALA A 3 26.88 9.76 -9.30
CA ALA A 3 26.65 10.75 -8.25
C ALA A 3 25.23 10.73 -7.66
N THR A 4 24.22 10.40 -8.47
CA THR A 4 22.83 10.24 -8.00
C THR A 4 22.69 9.04 -7.08
N ILE A 5 23.27 7.90 -7.48
CA ILE A 5 23.24 6.66 -6.70
C ILE A 5 24.00 6.82 -5.38
N GLU A 6 25.17 7.48 -5.40
CA GLU A 6 25.93 7.78 -4.18
C GLU A 6 25.11 8.64 -3.20
N HIS A 7 24.43 9.66 -3.72
CA HIS A 7 23.54 10.51 -2.90
C HIS A 7 22.38 9.72 -2.28
N GLU A 8 21.73 8.85 -3.06
CA GLU A 8 20.65 7.99 -2.54
C GLU A 8 21.19 7.00 -1.50
N PHE A 9 22.37 6.39 -1.72
CA PHE A 9 22.97 5.47 -0.76
C PHE A 9 23.33 6.15 0.55
N ASP A 10 23.87 7.37 0.51
CA ASP A 10 24.17 8.16 1.71
C ASP A 10 22.90 8.41 2.55
N LEU A 11 21.78 8.73 1.91
CA LEU A 11 20.50 8.93 2.59
C LEU A 11 19.94 7.63 3.16
N VAL A 12 19.96 6.55 2.39
CA VAL A 12 19.49 5.22 2.83
C VAL A 12 20.34 4.71 4.00
N ALA A 13 21.65 4.96 3.99
CA ALA A 13 22.55 4.59 5.07
C ALA A 13 22.29 5.43 6.34
N LYS A 14 22.12 6.75 6.20
CA LYS A 14 21.81 7.65 7.32
C LYS A 14 20.49 7.30 8.00
N LEU A 15 19.48 6.92 7.23
CA LEU A 15 18.13 6.58 7.73
C LEU A 15 17.97 5.08 8.04
N ASN A 16 19.00 4.27 7.81
CA ASN A 16 19.02 2.82 8.04
C ASN A 16 17.88 2.07 7.31
N TYR A 17 17.57 2.47 6.08
CA TYR A 17 16.51 1.83 5.28
C TYR A 17 17.01 0.69 4.38
N ALA A 18 18.30 0.37 4.41
CA ALA A 18 18.86 -0.72 3.60
C ALA A 18 18.12 -2.06 3.75
N PRO A 19 17.72 -2.53 4.96
CA PRO A 19 16.96 -3.76 5.12
C PRO A 19 15.62 -3.75 4.38
N TYR A 20 14.97 -2.59 4.29
CA TYR A 20 13.68 -2.45 3.63
C TYR A 20 13.82 -2.64 2.11
N PHE A 21 14.78 -1.94 1.49
CA PHE A 21 15.07 -2.10 0.05
C PHE A 21 15.45 -3.54 -0.31
N LEU A 22 16.27 -4.19 0.52
CA LEU A 22 16.69 -5.56 0.30
C LEU A 22 15.53 -6.56 0.43
N THR A 23 14.61 -6.33 1.36
CA THR A 23 13.40 -7.16 1.53
C THR A 23 12.51 -7.06 0.28
N VAL A 24 12.28 -5.85 -0.23
CA VAL A 24 11.49 -5.66 -1.47
C VAL A 24 12.21 -6.27 -2.68
N HIS A 25 13.53 -6.09 -2.78
CA HIS A 25 14.33 -6.69 -3.85
C HIS A 25 14.21 -8.22 -3.86
N ASP A 26 14.29 -8.89 -2.70
CA ASP A 26 14.12 -10.34 -2.56
C ASP A 26 12.75 -10.82 -3.10
N ILE A 27 11.66 -10.11 -2.75
CA ILE A 27 10.31 -10.42 -3.22
C ILE A 27 10.18 -10.23 -4.74
N VAL A 28 10.71 -9.11 -5.27
CA VAL A 28 10.71 -8.82 -6.71
C VAL A 28 11.56 -9.83 -7.48
N GLN A 29 12.72 -10.20 -6.95
CA GLN A 29 13.61 -11.19 -7.54
C GLN A 29 12.91 -12.55 -7.62
N PHE A 30 12.21 -12.97 -6.56
CA PHE A 30 11.40 -14.19 -6.58
C PHE A 30 10.34 -14.13 -7.68
N ALA A 31 9.54 -13.07 -7.73
CA ALA A 31 8.48 -12.90 -8.73
C ALA A 31 9.04 -12.99 -10.16
N ARG A 32 10.15 -12.29 -10.44
CA ARG A 32 10.84 -12.33 -11.74
C ARG A 32 11.38 -13.72 -12.07
N SER A 33 11.96 -14.44 -11.10
CA SER A 33 12.47 -15.81 -11.31
C SER A 33 11.37 -16.81 -11.70
N ARG A 34 10.12 -16.52 -11.34
CA ARG A 34 8.91 -17.29 -11.67
C ARG A 34 8.15 -16.76 -12.87
N GLY A 35 8.67 -15.71 -13.54
CA GLY A 35 7.99 -15.05 -14.65
C GLY A 35 6.69 -14.35 -14.26
N ILE A 36 6.52 -13.98 -12.99
CA ILE A 36 5.36 -13.22 -12.50
C ILE A 36 5.60 -11.76 -12.84
N LEU A 37 4.63 -11.12 -13.51
CA LEU A 37 4.72 -9.70 -13.81
C LEU A 37 4.65 -8.89 -12.52
N CYS A 38 5.61 -7.98 -12.34
CA CYS A 38 5.63 -7.05 -11.22
C CYS A 38 6.08 -5.66 -11.66
N GLN A 39 5.51 -4.63 -11.03
CA GLN A 39 5.81 -3.24 -11.34
C GLN A 39 5.78 -2.40 -10.07
N GLY A 40 6.85 -1.65 -9.81
CA GLY A 40 6.86 -0.63 -8.76
C GLY A 40 5.87 0.51 -9.05
N ARG A 41 5.13 0.95 -8.02
CA ARG A 41 4.20 2.08 -8.05
C ARG A 41 4.69 3.25 -7.20
N GLY A 42 4.01 4.39 -7.38
CA GLY A 42 4.16 5.55 -6.52
C GLY A 42 5.55 6.16 -6.58
N SER A 43 6.03 6.60 -5.42
CA SER A 43 7.32 7.26 -5.25
C SER A 43 8.53 6.38 -5.51
N ALA A 44 8.38 5.04 -5.48
CA ALA A 44 9.47 4.11 -5.78
C ALA A 44 10.01 4.25 -7.21
N ALA A 45 9.21 4.81 -8.14
CA ALA A 45 9.67 5.12 -9.49
C ALA A 45 10.76 6.20 -9.51
N ASN A 46 10.87 7.05 -8.47
CA ASN A 46 11.79 8.19 -8.43
C ASN A 46 13.21 7.83 -7.94
N SER A 47 13.48 6.56 -7.61
CA SER A 47 14.77 6.13 -7.07
C SER A 47 15.59 5.37 -8.10
N ALA A 48 16.85 5.78 -8.27
CA ALA A 48 17.83 5.06 -9.05
C ALA A 48 18.22 3.73 -8.41
N ILE A 49 18.25 3.63 -7.07
CA ILE A 49 18.44 2.36 -6.37
C ILE A 49 17.31 1.38 -6.72
N CYS A 50 16.05 1.82 -6.69
CA CYS A 50 14.91 0.97 -7.07
C CYS A 50 15.00 0.50 -8.53
N TYR A 51 15.51 1.33 -9.44
CA TYR A 51 15.74 0.96 -10.83
C TYR A 51 16.85 -0.11 -10.95
N CYS A 52 17.98 0.10 -10.29
CA CYS A 52 19.10 -0.84 -10.29
C CYS A 52 18.75 -2.19 -9.65
N LEU A 53 17.89 -2.19 -8.61
CA LEU A 53 17.38 -3.41 -7.97
C LEU A 53 16.26 -4.09 -8.77
N GLY A 54 15.81 -3.50 -9.88
CA GLY A 54 14.75 -4.04 -10.73
C GLY A 54 13.34 -3.94 -10.13
N ILE A 55 13.17 -3.12 -9.09
CA ILE A 55 11.87 -2.84 -8.44
C ILE A 55 11.01 -1.96 -9.36
N THR A 56 11.61 -0.93 -9.96
CA THR A 56 10.98 -0.09 -10.99
C THR A 56 11.65 -0.29 -12.34
N SER A 57 10.87 -0.14 -13.41
CA SER A 57 11.32 -0.13 -14.81
C SER A 57 11.57 1.30 -15.34
N VAL A 58 11.32 2.32 -14.53
CA VAL A 58 11.49 3.74 -14.90
C VAL A 58 12.96 4.12 -14.81
N ASP A 59 13.52 4.55 -15.95
CA ASP A 59 14.90 5.00 -16.05
C ASP A 59 15.05 6.42 -15.47
N PRO A 60 15.77 6.60 -14.35
CA PRO A 60 15.95 7.90 -13.69
C PRO A 60 16.83 8.86 -14.50
N THR A 61 17.50 8.39 -15.57
CA THR A 61 18.31 9.25 -16.43
C THR A 61 17.49 9.95 -17.53
N LYS A 62 16.29 9.46 -17.80
CA LYS A 62 15.39 10.00 -18.84
C LYS A 62 14.41 11.05 -18.31
N HIS A 63 14.22 11.09 -17.00
CA HIS A 63 13.26 11.96 -16.33
C HIS A 63 13.93 12.58 -15.10
N ASP A 64 13.67 13.86 -14.85
CA ASP A 64 14.15 14.55 -13.66
C ASP A 64 13.26 14.15 -12.47
N LEU A 65 13.61 13.04 -11.82
CA LEU A 65 12.83 12.45 -10.74
C LEU A 65 13.33 12.98 -9.39
N LEU A 66 12.40 13.52 -8.58
CA LEU A 66 12.71 14.07 -7.26
C LEU A 66 12.74 12.95 -6.21
N PHE A 67 13.94 12.46 -5.90
CA PHE A 67 14.17 11.43 -4.88
C PHE A 67 13.69 11.84 -3.49
N GLU A 68 13.76 13.13 -3.15
CA GLU A 68 13.37 13.67 -1.85
C GLU A 68 11.87 13.55 -1.57
N ARG A 69 11.05 13.30 -2.61
CA ARG A 69 9.64 12.95 -2.44
C ARG A 69 9.44 11.52 -1.94
N PHE A 70 10.41 10.66 -2.18
CA PHE A 70 10.39 9.26 -1.81
C PHE A 70 11.09 9.03 -0.46
N VAL A 71 12.29 9.57 -0.27
CA VAL A 71 13.04 9.50 0.98
C VAL A 71 13.47 10.91 1.37
N SER A 72 12.99 11.39 2.52
CA SER A 72 13.36 12.72 3.02
C SER A 72 13.87 12.63 4.44
N ALA A 73 15.07 13.16 4.71
CA ALA A 73 15.56 13.29 6.08
C ALA A 73 14.75 14.31 6.91
N ALA A 74 13.96 15.17 6.26
CA ALA A 74 13.10 16.16 6.93
C ALA A 74 11.73 15.59 7.32
N ARG A 75 11.35 14.42 6.80
CA ARG A 75 10.12 13.71 7.14
C ARG A 75 10.52 12.45 7.88
N ASP A 76 10.17 12.35 9.16
CA ASP A 76 10.40 11.14 9.97
C ASP A 76 9.35 10.06 9.64
N GLU A 77 9.10 9.84 8.35
CA GLU A 77 8.16 8.87 7.82
C GLU A 77 8.95 7.84 6.99
N PRO A 78 8.72 6.52 7.19
CA PRO A 78 9.36 5.50 6.39
C PRO A 78 8.93 5.61 4.93
N PRO A 79 9.83 5.32 3.97
CA PRO A 79 9.49 5.34 2.55
C PRO A 79 8.48 4.24 2.25
N ASP A 80 7.52 4.55 1.37
CA ASP A 80 6.53 3.59 0.91
C ASP A 80 6.91 3.04 -0.48
N ILE A 81 7.27 1.76 -0.53
CA ILE A 81 7.59 1.02 -1.76
C ILE A 81 6.43 0.09 -2.08
N ASP A 82 5.52 0.58 -2.91
CA ASP A 82 4.45 -0.22 -3.48
C ASP A 82 4.95 -1.03 -4.68
N VAL A 83 4.65 -2.33 -4.69
CA VAL A 83 4.89 -3.21 -5.84
C VAL A 83 3.61 -3.94 -6.19
N ASP A 84 3.16 -3.79 -7.44
CA ASP A 84 2.10 -4.64 -7.96
C ASP A 84 2.64 -5.97 -8.43
N PHE A 85 1.80 -6.98 -8.29
CA PHE A 85 1.99 -8.28 -8.89
C PHE A 85 0.77 -8.64 -9.73
N GLU A 86 0.99 -9.46 -10.76
CA GLU A 86 -0.08 -10.07 -11.55
C GLU A 86 -1.16 -10.69 -10.65
N HIS A 87 -2.43 -10.38 -10.92
CA HIS A 87 -3.52 -10.73 -10.02
C HIS A 87 -3.67 -12.25 -9.84
N GLU A 88 -3.52 -13.04 -10.91
CA GLU A 88 -3.76 -14.49 -10.89
C GLU A 88 -2.67 -15.23 -10.10
N ARG A 89 -1.45 -14.66 -10.09
CA ARG A 89 -0.26 -15.29 -9.51
C ARG A 89 0.24 -14.59 -8.24
N ARG A 90 -0.48 -13.57 -7.76
CA ARG A 90 -0.16 -12.84 -6.51
C ARG A 90 -0.06 -13.78 -5.31
N GLU A 91 -0.88 -14.83 -5.26
CA GLU A 91 -0.87 -15.80 -4.17
C GLU A 91 0.48 -16.53 -4.05
N GLU A 92 1.16 -16.83 -5.16
CA GLU A 92 2.50 -17.44 -5.14
C GLU A 92 3.51 -16.56 -4.40
N VAL A 93 3.43 -15.24 -4.61
CA VAL A 93 4.29 -14.25 -3.94
C VAL A 93 3.97 -14.16 -2.46
N ILE A 94 2.69 -14.16 -2.09
CA ILE A 94 2.26 -14.16 -0.68
C ILE A 94 2.78 -15.41 0.03
N GLN A 95 2.64 -16.59 -0.58
CA GLN A 95 3.14 -17.84 -0.01
C GLN A 95 4.67 -17.85 0.11
N TYR A 96 5.39 -17.29 -0.86
CA TYR A 96 6.82 -17.10 -0.77
C TYR A 96 7.22 -16.24 0.44
N ILE A 97 6.54 -15.11 0.65
CA ILE A 97 6.79 -14.23 1.81
C ILE A 97 6.58 -15.02 3.11
N TYR A 98 5.49 -15.76 3.22
CA TYR A 98 5.23 -16.59 4.40
C TYR A 98 6.27 -17.69 4.63
N GLN A 99 6.77 -18.32 3.56
CA GLN A 99 7.81 -19.35 3.66
C GLN A 99 9.17 -18.75 4.02
N ARG A 100 9.51 -17.60 3.43
CA ARG A 100 10.80 -16.93 3.59
C ARG A 100 10.95 -16.24 4.94
N TYR A 101 9.92 -15.51 5.36
CA TYR A 101 9.94 -14.66 6.56
C TYR A 101 9.19 -15.28 7.74
N GLY A 102 8.39 -16.32 7.53
CA GLY A 102 7.64 -17.00 8.57
C GLY A 102 6.31 -16.31 8.89
N ARG A 103 5.31 -17.12 9.29
CA ARG A 103 3.95 -16.64 9.60
C ARG A 103 3.86 -15.75 10.83
N GLU A 104 4.80 -15.86 11.76
CA GLU A 104 4.86 -15.02 12.96
C GLU A 104 5.32 -13.57 12.66
N ARG A 105 5.92 -13.33 11.47
CA ARG A 105 6.53 -12.05 11.10
C ARG A 105 5.94 -11.42 9.85
N ALA A 106 5.00 -12.11 9.19
CA ALA A 106 4.32 -11.64 7.99
C ALA A 106 2.81 -11.71 8.19
N GLY A 107 2.08 -10.74 7.68
CA GLY A 107 0.63 -10.66 7.80
C GLY A 107 -0.01 -9.94 6.64
N LEU A 108 -1.28 -10.24 6.38
CA LEU A 108 -2.10 -9.49 5.43
C LEU A 108 -2.84 -8.38 6.18
N ALA A 109 -2.75 -7.16 5.67
CA ALA A 109 -3.56 -6.05 6.18
C ALA A 109 -5.01 -6.24 5.75
N ALA A 110 -5.93 -6.34 6.73
CA ALA A 110 -7.35 -6.44 6.48
C ALA A 110 -8.00 -5.06 6.38
N THR A 111 -8.90 -4.90 5.41
CA THR A 111 -9.71 -3.68 5.28
C THR A 111 -11.01 -3.84 6.07
N VAL A 112 -11.24 -2.96 7.03
CA VAL A 112 -12.52 -2.92 7.77
C VAL A 112 -13.55 -2.15 6.94
N ILE A 113 -14.60 -2.85 6.53
CA ILE A 113 -15.72 -2.25 5.78
C ILE A 113 -16.79 -1.80 6.77
N THR A 114 -17.01 -0.50 6.87
CA THR A 114 -18.09 0.10 7.67
C THR A 114 -19.27 0.53 6.79
N TYR A 115 -20.48 0.56 7.37
CA TYR A 115 -21.65 1.12 6.70
C TYR A 115 -21.48 2.61 6.44
N ARG A 116 -21.22 2.98 5.18
CA ARG A 116 -21.36 4.36 4.72
C ARG A 116 -22.84 4.69 4.52
N SER A 117 -23.21 5.97 4.53
CA SER A 117 -24.60 6.46 4.51
C SER A 117 -25.49 5.76 3.47
N LYS A 118 -24.98 5.56 2.25
CA LYS A 118 -25.70 4.86 1.18
C LYS A 118 -25.99 3.39 1.50
N LEU A 119 -25.01 2.67 2.03
CA LEU A 119 -25.18 1.27 2.45
C LEU A 119 -26.11 1.16 3.66
N ALA A 120 -25.98 2.07 4.63
CA ALA A 120 -26.86 2.12 5.81
C ALA A 120 -28.33 2.31 5.41
N ILE A 121 -28.62 3.29 4.54
CA ILE A 121 -29.99 3.55 4.04
C ILE A 121 -30.54 2.34 3.27
N ARG A 122 -29.70 1.67 2.48
CA ARG A 122 -30.13 0.47 1.74
C ARG A 122 -30.52 -0.67 2.67
N GLU A 123 -29.71 -0.97 3.68
CA GLU A 123 -30.01 -2.08 4.58
C GLU A 123 -31.19 -1.76 5.51
N VAL A 124 -31.26 -0.55 6.08
CA VAL A 124 -32.42 -0.14 6.91
C VAL A 124 -33.70 -0.10 6.07
N GLY A 125 -33.63 0.42 4.84
CA GLY A 125 -34.79 0.48 3.95
C GLY A 125 -35.36 -0.90 3.59
N LYS A 126 -34.50 -1.90 3.38
CA LYS A 126 -34.93 -3.29 3.18
C LYS A 126 -35.67 -3.84 4.39
N VAL A 127 -35.13 -3.61 5.60
CA VAL A 127 -35.73 -4.09 6.86
C VAL A 127 -37.08 -3.42 7.11
N LEU A 128 -37.21 -2.13 6.77
CA LEU A 128 -38.47 -1.38 6.87
C LEU A 128 -39.49 -1.73 5.76
N GLY A 129 -39.17 -2.67 4.86
CA GLY A 129 -40.08 -3.09 3.78
C GLY A 129 -40.23 -2.06 2.67
N LEU A 130 -39.31 -1.12 2.52
CA LEU A 130 -39.35 -0.15 1.43
C LEU A 130 -39.05 -0.82 0.09
N THR A 131 -39.68 -0.32 -0.97
CA THR A 131 -39.42 -0.82 -2.33
C THR A 131 -38.02 -0.45 -2.80
N PRO A 132 -37.38 -1.26 -3.67
CA PRO A 132 -36.05 -0.98 -4.22
C PRO A 132 -35.94 0.42 -4.86
N ASP A 133 -37.00 0.89 -5.50
CA ASP A 133 -37.05 2.21 -6.13
C ASP A 133 -37.02 3.34 -5.10
N THR A 134 -37.77 3.20 -4.00
CA THR A 134 -37.79 4.15 -2.89
C THR A 134 -36.43 4.19 -2.20
N ILE A 135 -35.84 3.02 -1.94
CA ILE A 135 -34.49 2.91 -1.37
C ILE A 135 -33.45 3.56 -2.30
N GLY A 136 -33.57 3.34 -3.61
CA GLY A 136 -32.71 3.93 -4.62
C GLY A 136 -32.81 5.45 -4.65
N ALA A 137 -34.02 6.00 -4.56
CA ALA A 137 -34.26 7.44 -4.47
C ALA A 137 -33.65 8.04 -3.18
N LEU A 138 -33.90 7.42 -2.03
CA LEU A 138 -33.37 7.85 -0.72
C LEU A 138 -31.83 7.82 -0.68
N SER A 139 -31.22 6.75 -1.20
CA SER A 139 -29.77 6.62 -1.27
C SER A 139 -29.10 7.61 -2.23
N LYS A 140 -29.83 8.12 -3.23
CA LYS A 140 -29.36 9.16 -4.15
C LYS A 140 -29.56 10.57 -3.58
N ALA A 141 -30.58 10.76 -2.75
CA ALA A 141 -30.86 12.02 -2.06
C ALA A 141 -29.79 12.38 -1.02
N THR A 142 -29.06 11.40 -0.47
CA THR A 142 -27.87 11.68 0.34
C THR A 142 -26.70 12.18 -0.50
N TRP A 143 -26.53 13.50 -0.53
CA TRP A 143 -25.35 14.20 -1.01
C TRP A 143 -24.39 14.49 0.15
N GLY A 144 -23.11 14.13 -0.01
CA GLY A 144 -22.05 14.51 0.92
C GLY A 144 -21.32 13.33 1.55
N ARG A 145 -19.99 13.48 1.65
CA ARG A 145 -19.16 12.61 2.50
C ARG A 145 -19.71 12.71 3.90
N GLY A 146 -20.06 11.57 4.50
CA GLY A 146 -20.20 11.54 5.96
C GLY A 146 -18.87 12.01 6.53
N ASN A 147 -18.85 13.20 7.13
CA ASN A 147 -17.83 13.52 8.11
C ASN A 147 -17.84 12.34 9.07
N GLY A 148 -16.69 11.67 9.21
CA GLY A 148 -16.55 10.57 10.12
C GLY A 148 -17.08 11.03 11.48
N LEU A 149 -18.15 10.39 11.94
CA LEU A 149 -18.31 10.20 13.37
C LEU A 149 -17.05 9.45 13.76
N GLY A 150 -16.06 10.19 14.26
CA GLY A 150 -14.85 9.61 14.78
C GLY A 150 -15.29 8.55 15.78
N CYS A 151 -14.81 7.32 15.59
CA CYS A 151 -14.66 6.42 16.72
C CYS A 151 -13.78 7.16 17.72
N GLN A 152 -14.41 7.86 18.68
CA GLN A 152 -13.75 8.09 19.94
C GLN A 152 -13.40 6.69 20.45
N SER A 153 -12.10 6.50 20.69
CA SER A 153 -11.50 5.30 21.26
C SER A 153 -12.46 4.64 22.25
N ALA A 154 -12.82 3.38 21.99
CA ALA A 154 -13.52 2.56 22.97
C ALA A 154 -12.73 2.61 24.29
N PRO A 155 -13.37 2.87 25.45
CA PRO A 155 -12.67 2.78 26.71
C PRO A 155 -12.14 1.36 26.88
N ASN A 156 -10.86 1.24 27.27
CA ASN A 156 -10.21 -0.02 27.61
C ASN A 156 -11.10 -0.79 28.59
N ILE A 157 -11.59 -1.95 28.17
CA ILE A 157 -12.18 -2.93 29.07
C ILE A 157 -11.00 -3.76 29.57
N ASP A 158 -10.58 -3.51 30.81
CA ASP A 158 -9.61 -4.36 31.50
C ASP A 158 -10.19 -5.78 31.62
N PRO A 159 -9.46 -6.82 31.17
CA PRO A 159 -9.85 -8.18 31.46
C PRO A 159 -9.53 -8.48 32.92
N ALA A 160 -10.57 -8.81 33.68
CA ALA A 160 -10.44 -9.41 35.01
C ALA A 160 -9.79 -10.81 34.95
#